data_AF-A0A358Y7Y3-F1
#
_entry.id   AF-A0A358Y7Y3-F1
#
_cell.length_a   1.000
_cell.length_b   1.000
_cell.length_c   1.000
_cell.angle_alpha   90.00
_cell.angle_beta   90.00
_cell.angle_gamma   90.00
#
_symmetry.space_group_name_H-M   'P 1'
#
loop_
_entity.id
_entity.type
_entity.pdbx_description
1 polymer ?
#
loop_
_entity_poly.entity_id
_entity_poly.type
_entity_poly.pdbx_seq_one_letter_code
_entity_poly.pdbx_strand_id
1 'polypeptide(L)'
;LQKEVFLKDEFKQWAKDNVILVELDFPRAKAQSDATKKQNQQLQQQFNVMGYPTVHFVRPEKSKDGISLVDLGKTGYMAGGPGPWIANASALIQSK
;
A
#
# COMPACT_ATOMS: atom_id res chain seq x y z
N LEU A 1 -12.40 1.35 -3.73
CA LEU A 1 -11.35 0.68 -2.91
C LEU A 1 -11.52 0.93 -1.41
N GLN A 2 -11.33 2.15 -0.85
CA GLN A 2 -11.43 2.36 0.61
C GLN A 2 -12.76 1.87 1.24
N LYS A 3 -13.91 2.40 0.81
CA LYS A 3 -15.22 2.02 1.37
C LYS A 3 -15.62 0.57 1.11
N GLU A 4 -15.12 0.01 0.02
CA GLU A 4 -15.52 -1.29 -0.49
C GLU A 4 -14.69 -2.43 0.11
N VAL A 5 -13.41 -2.15 0.41
CA VAL A 5 -12.43 -3.11 0.92
C VAL A 5 -11.88 -2.63 2.26
N PHE A 6 -11.14 -1.53 2.30
CA PHE A 6 -10.31 -1.18 3.47
C PHE A 6 -11.08 -0.80 4.73
N LEU A 7 -12.30 -0.30 4.59
CA LEU A 7 -13.17 0.02 5.73
C LEU A 7 -14.00 -1.18 6.21
N LYS A 8 -13.99 -2.31 5.49
CA LYS A 8 -14.70 -3.52 5.88
C LYS A 8 -13.94 -4.23 7.00
N ASP A 9 -14.69 -4.80 7.93
CA ASP A 9 -14.09 -5.43 9.11
C ASP A 9 -13.28 -6.68 8.75
N GLU A 10 -13.68 -7.38 7.69
CA GLU A 10 -12.91 -8.50 7.11
C GLU A 10 -11.48 -8.09 6.72
N PHE A 11 -11.33 -6.96 6.02
CA PHE A 11 -10.00 -6.44 5.67
C PHE A 11 -9.25 -5.98 6.91
N LYS A 12 -9.90 -5.28 7.85
CA LYS A 12 -9.23 -4.81 9.06
C LYS A 12 -8.68 -5.96 9.89
N GLN A 13 -9.41 -7.08 9.97
CA GLN A 13 -8.96 -8.26 10.68
C GLN A 13 -7.76 -8.90 9.97
N TRP A 14 -7.86 -9.10 8.66
CA TRP A 14 -6.72 -9.59 7.87
C TRP A 14 -5.49 -8.68 7.98
N ALA A 15 -5.68 -7.36 7.90
CA ALA A 15 -4.58 -6.41 7.91
C ALA A 15 -3.80 -6.43 9.23
N LYS A 16 -4.49 -6.56 10.37
CA LYS A 16 -3.85 -6.65 11.70
C LYS A 16 -2.82 -7.78 11.80
N ASP A 17 -3.09 -8.90 11.15
CA ASP A 17 -2.27 -10.10 11.27
C ASP A 17 -1.18 -10.18 10.19
N ASN A 18 -1.34 -9.47 9.07
CA ASN A 18 -0.54 -9.70 7.87
C ASN A 18 0.31 -8.50 7.41
N VAL A 19 -0.13 -7.26 7.65
CA VAL A 19 0.50 -6.06 7.05
C VAL A 19 0.51 -4.84 7.96
N ILE A 20 1.47 -3.96 7.73
CA ILE A 20 1.46 -2.60 8.29
C ILE A 20 0.90 -1.66 7.23
N LEU A 21 -0.19 -0.97 7.54
CA LEU A 21 -0.84 -0.07 6.61
C LEU A 21 -0.17 1.30 6.63
N VAL A 22 0.20 1.79 5.44
CA VAL A 22 0.73 3.13 5.21
C VAL A 22 -0.10 3.78 4.12
N GLU A 23 -0.69 4.93 4.43
CA GLU A 23 -1.48 5.71 3.49
C GLU A 23 -0.67 6.90 2.97
N LEU A 24 -0.55 6.99 1.64
CA LEU A 24 0.04 8.11 0.93
C LEU A 24 -1.07 8.81 0.14
N ASP A 25 -1.67 9.84 0.76
CA ASP A 25 -2.72 10.61 0.11
C ASP A 25 -2.16 11.81 -0.66
N PHE A 26 -2.81 12.13 -1.79
CA PHE A 26 -2.47 13.23 -2.71
C PHE A 26 -3.67 14.17 -2.89
N PRO A 27 -4.14 14.82 -1.81
CA PRO A 27 -5.33 15.67 -1.85
C PRO A 27 -5.09 16.89 -2.74
N ARG A 28 -6.08 17.22 -3.58
CA ARG A 28 -6.01 18.42 -4.44
C ARG A 28 -6.31 19.72 -3.69
N ALA A 29 -7.19 19.66 -2.68
CA ALA A 29 -7.71 20.84 -1.98
C ALA A 29 -7.10 21.07 -0.59
N LYS A 30 -6.60 20.01 0.06
CA LYS A 30 -6.09 20.08 1.43
C LYS A 30 -4.59 20.32 1.39
N ALA A 31 -4.13 21.40 2.03
CA ALA A 31 -2.70 21.65 2.18
C ALA A 31 -2.03 20.56 3.03
N GLN A 32 -0.87 20.08 2.56
CA GLN A 32 0.04 19.21 3.28
C GLN A 32 1.27 20.02 3.68
N SER A 33 1.96 19.63 4.74
CA SER A 33 3.26 20.22 5.05
C SER A 33 4.26 19.90 3.93
N ASP A 34 5.24 20.77 3.71
CA ASP A 34 6.27 20.56 2.69
C ASP A 34 7.05 19.26 2.93
N ALA A 35 7.27 18.90 4.20
CA ALA A 35 7.93 17.66 4.58
C ALA A 35 7.13 16.43 4.13
N THR A 36 5.83 16.37 4.44
CA THR A 36 4.95 15.26 4.02
C THR A 36 4.83 15.20 2.50
N LYS A 37 4.66 16.36 1.85
CA LYS A 37 4.55 16.41 0.38
C LYS A 37 5.81 15.87 -0.29
N LYS A 38 6.99 16.26 0.19
CA LYS A 38 8.28 15.79 -0.32
C LYS A 38 8.47 14.28 -0.09
N GLN A 39 8.13 13.79 1.11
CA GLN A 39 8.17 12.35 1.41
C GLN A 39 7.24 11.55 0.48
N ASN A 40 5.99 12.00 0.30
CA ASN A 40 5.03 11.32 -0.57
C ASN A 40 5.48 11.31 -2.03
N GLN A 41 6.06 12.41 -2.52
CA GLN A 41 6.63 12.49 -3.88
C GLN A 41 7.83 11.56 -4.07
N GLN A 42 8.73 11.45 -3.08
CA GLN A 42 9.86 10.52 -3.13
C GLN A 42 9.38 9.08 -3.20
N LEU A 43 8.41 8.71 -2.37
CA LEU A 43 7.83 7.36 -2.38
C LEU A 43 7.08 7.08 -3.69
N GLN A 44 6.34 8.06 -4.22
CA GLN A 44 5.65 7.94 -5.52
C GLN A 44 6.63 7.60 -6.65
N GLN A 45 7.78 8.29 -6.69
CA GLN A 45 8.83 8.06 -7.68
C GLN A 45 9.52 6.71 -7.47
N GLN A 46 9.88 6.38 -6.23
CA GLN A 46 10.52 5.11 -5.88
C GLN A 46 9.69 3.91 -6.32
N PHE A 47 8.36 3.98 -6.19
CA PHE A 47 7.44 2.91 -6.57
C PHE A 47 6.89 3.04 -8.00
N ASN A 48 7.33 4.04 -8.77
CA ASN A 48 6.85 4.31 -10.14
C ASN A 48 5.32 4.36 -10.25
N VAL A 49 4.67 5.06 -9.32
CA VAL A 49 3.20 5.16 -9.27
C VAL A 49 2.71 6.11 -10.37
N MET A 50 2.05 5.54 -11.39
CA MET A 50 1.52 6.28 -12.55
C MET A 50 0.04 6.68 -12.43
N GLY A 51 -0.70 6.08 -11.50
CA GLY A 51 -2.14 6.32 -11.35
C GLY A 51 -2.67 5.90 -9.99
N TYR A 52 -3.90 6.28 -9.69
CA TYR A 52 -4.56 6.00 -8.42
C TYR A 52 -5.92 5.30 -8.65
N PRO A 53 -6.36 4.41 -7.76
CA PRO A 53 -5.63 3.91 -6.58
C PRO A 53 -4.59 2.83 -6.96
N THR A 54 -3.40 2.90 -6.37
CA THR A 54 -2.35 1.87 -6.47
C THR A 54 -1.92 1.45 -5.07
N VAL A 55 -1.74 0.15 -4.86
CA VAL A 55 -1.31 -0.45 -3.59
C VAL A 55 -0.06 -1.27 -3.85
N HIS A 56 1.02 -0.97 -3.13
CA HIS A 56 2.26 -1.74 -3.18
C HIS A 56 2.42 -2.55 -1.91
N PHE A 57 2.88 -3.79 -2.06
CA PHE A 57 3.31 -4.63 -0.95
C PHE A 57 4.83 -4.66 -0.95
N VAL A 58 5.42 -4.33 0.20
CA VAL A 58 6.87 -4.30 0.35
C VAL A 58 7.27 -5.00 1.65
N ARG A 59 8.43 -5.65 1.63
CA ARG A 59 9.07 -6.17 2.83
C ARG A 59 10.28 -5.30 3.19
N PRO A 60 10.36 -4.77 4.42
CA PRO A 60 11.58 -4.13 4.88
C PRO A 60 12.66 -5.19 5.08
N GLU A 61 13.82 -5.01 4.46
CA GLU A 61 15.00 -5.84 4.63
C GLU A 61 16.17 -4.97 5.10
N LYS A 62 16.90 -5.45 6.11
CA LYS A 62 18.05 -4.72 6.64
C LYS A 62 19.27 -5.06 5.80
N SER A 63 19.80 -4.08 5.09
CA SER A 63 21.07 -4.15 4.37
C SER A 63 22.19 -3.49 5.17
N LYS A 64 23.43 -3.60 4.68
CA LYS A 64 24.58 -2.92 5.30
C LYS A 64 24.44 -1.39 5.29
N ASP A 65 23.67 -0.86 4.35
CA ASP A 65 23.52 0.58 4.09
C ASP A 65 22.21 1.16 4.66
N GLY A 66 21.37 0.34 5.32
CA GLY A 66 20.12 0.78 5.93
C GLY A 66 18.97 -0.20 5.79
N ILE A 67 17.74 0.34 5.65
CA ILE A 67 16.53 -0.44 5.39
C ILE A 67 16.19 -0.30 3.91
N SER A 68 16.11 -1.43 3.22
CA SER A 68 15.65 -1.53 1.82
C SER A 68 14.21 -2.05 1.80
N LEU A 69 13.39 -1.52 0.89
CA LEU A 69 12.01 -1.98 0.70
C LEU A 69 11.98 -2.91 -0.52
N VAL A 70 11.94 -4.21 -0.26
CA VAL A 70 11.85 -5.24 -1.31
C VAL A 70 10.43 -5.28 -1.83
N ASP A 71 10.25 -5.09 -3.15
CA ASP A 71 8.94 -5.15 -3.80
C ASP A 71 8.41 -6.60 -3.80
N LEU A 72 7.24 -6.80 -3.20
CA LEU A 72 6.48 -8.05 -3.22
C LEU A 72 5.39 -8.04 -4.31
N GLY A 73 5.20 -6.88 -4.95
CA GLY A 73 4.22 -6.68 -6.01
C GLY A 73 3.18 -5.62 -5.67
N LYS A 74 2.25 -5.41 -6.59
CA LYS A 74 1.25 -4.35 -6.51
C LYS A 74 -0.13 -4.84 -6.90
N THR A 75 -1.14 -4.19 -6.35
CA THR A 75 -2.55 -4.37 -6.73
C THR A 75 -3.26 -3.02 -6.80
N GLY A 76 -4.50 -3.03 -7.24
CA GLY A 76 -5.34 -1.85 -7.35
C GLY A 76 -6.77 -2.16 -6.96
N TYR A 77 -7.71 -1.57 -7.69
CA TYR A 77 -9.11 -1.93 -7.56
C TYR A 77 -9.36 -3.35 -8.08
N MET A 78 -10.09 -4.15 -7.30
CA MET A 78 -10.60 -5.45 -7.72
C MET A 78 -12.10 -5.50 -7.41
N ALA A 79 -12.89 -5.97 -8.38
CA ALA A 79 -14.33 -6.14 -8.20
C ALA A 79 -14.62 -7.31 -7.23
N GLY A 80 -15.73 -7.20 -6.50
CA GLY A 80 -16.20 -8.26 -5.59
C GLY A 80 -15.90 -8.05 -4.11
N GLY A 81 -15.43 -6.85 -3.73
CA GLY A 81 -15.27 -6.48 -2.32
C GLY A 81 -14.01 -7.08 -1.64
N PRO A 82 -14.03 -7.23 -0.30
CA PRO A 82 -12.83 -7.56 0.47
C PRO A 82 -12.29 -8.97 0.18
N GLY A 83 -13.14 -9.98 0.01
CA GLY A 83 -12.70 -11.37 -0.18
C GLY A 83 -11.72 -11.57 -1.35
N PRO A 84 -12.10 -11.25 -2.60
CA PRO A 84 -11.21 -11.39 -3.76
C PRO A 84 -9.94 -10.55 -3.63
N TRP A 85 -10.06 -9.36 -3.05
CA TRP A 85 -8.93 -8.46 -2.84
C TRP A 85 -7.93 -9.04 -1.83
N ILE A 86 -8.41 -9.57 -0.70
CA ILE A 86 -7.62 -10.20 0.35
C ILE A 86 -6.94 -11.48 -0.17
N ALA A 87 -7.63 -12.28 -0.97
CA ALA A 87 -7.04 -13.48 -1.56
C ALA A 87 -5.84 -13.13 -2.46
N ASN A 88 -5.98 -12.12 -3.31
CA ASN A 88 -4.88 -11.63 -4.14
C ASN A 88 -3.74 -11.04 -3.29
N ALA A 89 -4.06 -10.22 -2.28
CA ALA A 89 -3.08 -9.63 -1.38
C ALA A 89 -2.28 -10.71 -0.62
N SER A 90 -2.96 -11.74 -0.13
CA SER A 90 -2.35 -12.87 0.59
C SER A 90 -1.38 -13.63 -0.31
N ALA A 91 -1.74 -13.87 -1.57
CA ALA A 91 -0.86 -14.51 -2.53
C ALA A 91 0.42 -13.70 -2.81
N LEU A 92 0.31 -12.36 -2.87
CA LEU A 92 1.46 -11.47 -3.08
C LEU A 92 2.43 -11.49 -1.90
N ILE A 93 1.93 -11.48 -0.65
CA ILE A 93 2.80 -11.44 0.53
C ILE A 93 3.38 -12.82 0.91
N GLN A 94 2.74 -13.92 0.53
CA GLN A 94 3.24 -15.29 0.79
C GLN A 94 4.25 -15.77 -0.25
N SER A 95 4.22 -15.18 -1.45
CA SER A 95 5.16 -15.52 -2.51
C SER A 95 6.52 -14.83 -2.26
N LYS A 96 7.45 -15.55 -1.60
CA LYS A 96 8.93 -15.38 -1.53
C LYS A 96 9.52 -15.12 -0.14
#